data_AF-A0A6S7HV72-F1
#
_entry.id   AF-A0A6S7HV72-F1
#
_cell.length_a   1.000
_cell.length_b   1.000
_cell.length_c   1.000
_cell.angle_alpha   90.00
_cell.angle_beta   90.00
_cell.angle_gamma   90.00
#
_symmetry.space_group_name_H-M   'P 1'
#
loop_
_entity.id
_entity.type
_entity.pdbx_description
1 polymer ?
#
loop_
_entity_poly.entity_id
_entity_poly.type
_entity_poly.pdbx_seq_one_letter_code
_entity_poly.pdbx_strand_id
1 'polypeptide(L)'
;MSSLEPVSVILVTAGSRGEKLLFRYPFCQDSHVDGMQDEDFNCSEDENKSENRIRSFSFARKACLNYSDKTLANILTPREKLCGKKFELRIDDVLFVGHPTLVTQETQSQRNDAQAKVEGINIKLFNIVFALQAEIDSSVCECYHDLSQKISTALKHEELRCGYFSTERQTMLAIHDEVSELPEASEASPFHLILPKSTLAKALCDAFD
;
A
#
# COMPACT_ATOMS: atom_id res chain seq x y z
N MET A 1 -10.06 -6.34 21.48
CA MET A 1 -9.98 -4.99 20.91
C MET A 1 -9.21 -5.10 19.60
N SER A 2 -9.83 -5.60 18.53
CA SER A 2 -9.13 -5.96 17.27
C SER A 2 -9.96 -5.62 16.03
N SER A 3 -11.09 -4.92 16.18
CA SER A 3 -12.01 -4.62 15.07
C SER A 3 -11.80 -3.24 14.45
N LEU A 4 -10.79 -2.49 14.90
CA LEU A 4 -10.53 -1.12 14.46
C LEU A 4 -9.16 -0.96 13.81
N GLU A 5 -8.26 -1.93 13.99
CA GLU A 5 -6.89 -1.83 13.50
C GLU A 5 -6.81 -2.25 12.03
N PRO A 6 -5.91 -1.62 11.24
CA PRO A 6 -5.71 -2.03 9.87
C PRO A 6 -4.91 -3.34 9.84
N VAL A 7 -5.17 -4.15 8.82
CA VAL A 7 -4.41 -5.35 8.48
C VAL A 7 -3.05 -4.99 7.90
N SER A 8 -3.01 -3.96 7.05
CA SER A 8 -1.79 -3.46 6.41
C SER A 8 -1.98 -2.02 5.89
N VAL A 9 -0.89 -1.27 5.77
CA VAL A 9 -0.77 -0.07 4.93
C VAL A 9 0.10 -0.37 3.71
N ILE A 10 -0.37 0.02 2.53
CA ILE A 10 0.25 -0.28 1.25
C ILE A 10 0.35 1.02 0.43
N LEU A 11 1.55 1.29 -0.08
CA LEU A 11 1.82 2.41 -0.98
C LEU A 11 2.10 1.87 -2.39
N VAL A 12 1.23 2.24 -3.33
CA VAL A 12 1.39 1.93 -4.76
C VAL A 12 1.51 3.19 -5.59
N THR A 13 2.15 3.08 -6.76
CA THR A 13 2.30 4.17 -7.72
C THR A 13 2.13 3.67 -9.15
N ALA A 14 1.64 4.55 -10.04
CA ALA A 14 1.72 4.37 -11.48
C ALA A 14 2.52 5.52 -12.12
N GLY A 15 3.35 5.15 -13.09
CA GLY A 15 4.14 6.07 -13.90
C GLY A 15 4.36 5.56 -15.32
N SER A 16 5.36 6.11 -16.01
CA SER A 16 5.72 5.68 -17.37
C SER A 16 6.18 4.21 -17.47
N ARG A 17 6.70 3.64 -16.38
CA ARG A 17 7.19 2.25 -16.30
C ARG A 17 6.13 1.26 -15.79
N GLY A 18 4.86 1.68 -15.73
CA GLY A 18 3.75 0.88 -15.22
C GLY A 18 3.49 1.09 -13.73
N GLU A 19 2.79 0.12 -13.14
CA GLU A 19 2.36 0.12 -11.74
C GLU A 19 3.40 -0.59 -10.87
N LYS A 20 3.65 -0.04 -9.68
CA LYS A 20 4.61 -0.59 -8.71
C LYS A 20 4.07 -0.47 -7.30
N LEU A 21 4.25 -1.53 -6.50
CA LEU A 21 4.14 -1.47 -5.05
C LEU A 21 5.48 -0.96 -4.53
N LEU A 22 5.46 0.20 -3.87
CA LEU A 22 6.67 0.82 -3.34
C LEU A 22 6.98 0.32 -1.94
N PHE A 23 5.96 0.22 -1.10
CA PHE A 23 6.10 -0.15 0.29
C PHE A 23 4.83 -0.82 0.82
N ARG A 24 4.99 -1.77 1.73
CA ARG A 24 3.89 -2.38 2.51
C ARG A 24 4.36 -2.62 3.94
N TYR A 25 3.46 -2.39 4.90
CA TYR A 25 3.69 -2.67 6.31
C TYR A 25 2.39 -3.23 6.95
N PRO A 26 2.46 -4.21 7.86
CA PRO A 26 3.65 -4.98 8.23
C PRO A 26 4.17 -5.82 7.05
N PHE A 27 5.49 -5.95 6.94
CA PHE A 27 6.13 -6.84 5.99
C PHE A 27 6.40 -8.18 6.68
N CYS A 28 5.99 -9.31 6.09
CA CYS A 28 6.30 -10.62 6.64
C CYS A 28 7.82 -10.83 6.64
N GLN A 29 8.37 -11.32 7.75
CA GLN A 29 9.64 -12.04 7.70
C GLN A 29 9.33 -13.38 7.06
N ASP A 30 9.76 -13.57 5.81
CA ASP A 30 9.74 -14.89 5.20
C ASP A 30 10.65 -15.80 6.02
N SER A 31 10.06 -16.64 6.85
CA SER A 31 10.68 -17.87 7.32
C SER A 31 9.57 -18.90 7.44
N HIS A 32 9.48 -19.76 6.42
CA HIS A 32 8.67 -20.97 6.35
C HIS A 32 7.14 -20.82 6.55
N VAL A 33 6.42 -20.57 5.46
CA VAL A 33 5.15 -21.27 5.20
C VAL A 33 5.44 -22.48 4.31
N ASP A 34 6.31 -23.35 4.80
CA ASP A 34 6.35 -24.73 4.33
C ASP A 34 6.12 -25.60 5.58
N GLY A 35 4.93 -26.19 5.65
CA GLY A 35 4.62 -27.20 6.67
C GLY A 35 3.65 -26.85 7.80
N MET A 36 2.68 -25.96 7.62
CA MET A 36 1.41 -26.13 8.35
C MET A 36 0.44 -26.81 7.40
N GLN A 37 0.45 -28.14 7.47
CA GLN A 37 -0.46 -29.02 6.77
C GLN A 37 -1.89 -28.51 6.91
N ASP A 38 -2.66 -28.71 5.84
CA ASP A 38 -4.10 -28.84 5.87
C ASP A 38 -4.51 -29.73 7.06
N GLU A 39 -4.72 -29.15 8.22
CA GLU A 39 -5.55 -29.75 9.26
C GLU A 39 -6.92 -29.15 9.08
N ASP A 40 -7.73 -29.89 8.33
CA ASP A 40 -9.18 -29.82 8.31
C ASP A 40 -9.73 -29.62 9.73
N PHE A 41 -9.93 -28.38 10.14
CA PHE A 41 -10.74 -28.08 11.32
C PHE A 41 -12.22 -28.17 10.95
N ASN A 42 -12.65 -29.40 10.74
CA ASN A 42 -14.05 -29.78 10.87
C ASN A 42 -14.38 -29.82 12.37
N CYS A 43 -15.17 -28.87 12.88
CA CYS A 43 -16.32 -29.13 13.76
C CYS A 43 -16.87 -27.88 14.48
N SER A 44 -18.21 -27.92 14.59
CA SER A 44 -19.12 -27.25 15.53
C SER A 44 -19.39 -25.76 15.33
N GLU A 45 -20.55 -25.52 14.72
CA GLU A 45 -21.40 -24.36 14.95
C GLU A 45 -21.67 -24.25 16.45
N ASP A 46 -20.95 -23.39 17.18
CA ASP A 46 -21.37 -22.93 18.51
C ASP A 46 -20.68 -21.62 18.90
N GLU A 47 -21.41 -20.83 19.68
CA GLU A 47 -21.33 -19.38 19.85
C GLU A 47 -20.01 -18.84 20.44
N ASN A 48 -19.24 -18.06 19.66
CA ASN A 48 -18.32 -17.03 20.19
C ASN A 48 -17.94 -15.99 19.12
N LYS A 49 -18.63 -14.83 19.13
CA LYS A 49 -18.43 -13.73 18.16
C LYS A 49 -17.03 -13.10 18.21
N SER A 50 -16.34 -13.20 19.34
CA SER A 50 -14.97 -12.71 19.56
C SER A 50 -13.90 -13.61 18.94
N GLU A 51 -14.03 -14.93 19.09
CA GLU A 51 -13.09 -15.91 18.52
C GLU A 51 -13.19 -15.94 16.99
N ASN A 52 -14.40 -15.83 16.45
CA ASN A 52 -14.62 -15.75 15.00
C ASN A 52 -13.97 -14.49 14.39
N ARG A 53 -13.97 -13.36 15.11
CA ARG A 53 -13.31 -12.12 14.67
C ARG A 53 -11.79 -12.23 14.67
N ILE A 54 -11.19 -12.84 15.68
CA ILE A 54 -9.73 -13.04 15.75
C ILE A 54 -9.27 -13.97 14.63
N ARG A 55 -10.04 -15.03 14.33
CA ARG A 55 -9.78 -15.91 13.18
C ARG A 55 -9.87 -15.16 11.85
N SER A 56 -10.92 -14.38 11.65
CA SER A 56 -11.11 -13.60 10.41
C SER A 56 -10.03 -12.52 10.22
N PHE A 57 -9.60 -11.83 11.28
CA PHE A 57 -8.47 -10.88 11.19
C PHE A 57 -7.14 -11.57 10.81
N SER A 58 -6.90 -12.77 11.36
CA SER A 58 -5.72 -13.57 11.01
C SER A 58 -5.77 -14.07 9.57
N PHE A 59 -6.96 -14.43 9.09
CA PHE A 59 -7.19 -14.82 7.69
C PHE A 59 -7.02 -13.63 6.75
N ALA A 60 -7.56 -12.46 7.09
CA ALA A 60 -7.38 -11.22 6.34
C ALA A 60 -5.89 -10.83 6.22
N ARG A 61 -5.11 -10.97 7.29
CA ARG A 61 -3.64 -10.81 7.24
C ARG A 61 -2.98 -11.79 6.27
N LYS A 62 -3.30 -13.08 6.35
CA LYS A 62 -2.75 -14.10 5.42
C LYS A 62 -3.16 -13.82 3.97
N ALA A 63 -4.43 -13.53 3.73
CA ALA A 63 -4.96 -13.22 2.40
C ALA A 63 -4.26 -12.00 1.79
N CYS A 64 -4.10 -10.92 2.57
CA CYS A 64 -3.44 -9.71 2.13
C CYS A 64 -1.94 -9.94 1.80
N LEU A 65 -1.28 -10.85 2.52
CA LEU A 65 0.11 -11.24 2.28
C LEU A 65 0.30 -12.18 1.08
N ASN A 66 -0.72 -12.97 0.74
CA ASN A 66 -0.67 -13.94 -0.36
C ASN A 66 -0.72 -13.30 -1.76
N TYR A 67 -1.09 -12.01 -1.87
CA TYR A 67 -1.03 -11.31 -3.14
C TYR A 67 0.41 -10.91 -3.47
N SER A 68 0.85 -11.22 -4.70
CA SER A 68 2.12 -10.73 -5.20
C SER A 68 2.13 -9.19 -5.27
N ASP A 69 3.30 -8.59 -5.11
CA ASP A 69 3.48 -7.14 -5.20
C ASP A 69 2.98 -6.58 -6.54
N LYS A 70 3.15 -7.35 -7.63
CA LYS A 70 2.64 -7.00 -8.95
C LYS A 70 1.10 -7.01 -9.00
N THR A 71 0.47 -8.00 -8.37
CA THR A 71 -1.00 -8.06 -8.29
C THR A 71 -1.54 -6.87 -7.52
N LEU A 72 -0.98 -6.61 -6.33
CA LEU A 72 -1.38 -5.48 -5.48
C LEU A 72 -1.18 -4.13 -6.20
N ALA A 73 -0.05 -3.95 -6.86
CA ALA A 73 0.22 -2.74 -7.65
C ALA A 73 -0.89 -2.48 -8.68
N ASN A 74 -1.32 -3.51 -9.40
CA ASN A 74 -2.32 -3.37 -10.46
C ASN A 74 -3.73 -3.09 -9.91
N ILE A 75 -4.16 -3.81 -8.86
CA ILE A 75 -5.54 -3.69 -8.35
C ILE A 75 -5.74 -2.44 -7.48
N LEU A 76 -4.68 -1.99 -6.80
CA LEU A 76 -4.73 -0.81 -5.91
C LEU A 76 -4.43 0.50 -6.63
N THR A 77 -4.13 0.44 -7.92
CA THR A 77 -3.87 1.61 -8.76
C THR A 77 -5.05 1.82 -9.72
N PRO A 78 -6.09 2.57 -9.31
CA PRO A 78 -7.25 2.79 -10.17
C PRO A 78 -6.93 3.77 -11.32
N ARG A 79 -7.84 3.81 -12.30
CA ARG A 79 -7.75 4.75 -13.43
C ARG A 79 -7.81 6.21 -12.95
N GLU A 80 -7.13 7.09 -13.68
CA GLU A 80 -7.01 8.53 -13.36
C GLU A 80 -8.35 9.24 -13.12
N LYS A 81 -9.42 8.86 -13.84
CA LYS A 81 -10.78 9.41 -13.65
C LYS A 81 -11.41 9.15 -12.28
N LEU A 82 -10.84 8.23 -11.49
CA LEU A 82 -11.26 7.89 -10.14
C LEU A 82 -10.38 8.55 -9.07
N CYS A 83 -9.30 9.23 -9.46
CA CYS A 83 -8.46 9.95 -8.51
C CYS A 83 -9.22 11.13 -7.88
N GLY A 84 -8.85 11.47 -6.64
CA GLY A 84 -9.54 12.47 -5.83
C GLY A 84 -10.87 12.00 -5.24
N LYS A 85 -11.18 10.70 -5.33
CA LYS A 85 -12.38 10.07 -4.76
C LYS A 85 -11.97 8.91 -3.86
N LYS A 86 -12.88 8.49 -2.98
CA LYS A 86 -12.72 7.28 -2.16
C LYS A 86 -12.46 6.08 -3.07
N PHE A 87 -11.34 5.39 -2.82
CA PHE A 87 -11.08 4.07 -3.36
C PHE A 87 -11.50 3.04 -2.33
N GLU A 88 -12.32 2.09 -2.76
CA GLU A 88 -12.80 0.99 -1.94
C GLU A 88 -12.85 -0.26 -2.82
N LEU A 89 -12.17 -1.32 -2.40
CA LEU A 89 -12.12 -2.59 -3.10
C LEU A 89 -12.17 -3.73 -2.08
N ARG A 90 -13.22 -4.56 -2.15
CA ARG A 90 -13.34 -5.77 -1.32
C ARG A 90 -12.88 -6.98 -2.11
N ILE A 91 -11.97 -7.77 -1.53
CA ILE A 91 -11.58 -9.09 -2.04
C ILE A 91 -11.58 -10.04 -0.86
N ASP A 92 -12.38 -11.10 -0.95
CA ASP A 92 -12.59 -12.08 0.13
C ASP A 92 -12.92 -11.37 1.46
N ASP A 93 -12.11 -11.61 2.50
CA ASP A 93 -12.25 -11.06 3.84
C ASP A 93 -11.42 -9.77 4.06
N VAL A 94 -10.92 -9.16 2.99
CA VAL A 94 -10.11 -7.94 3.03
C VAL A 94 -10.82 -6.79 2.30
N LEU A 95 -10.90 -5.64 2.96
CA LEU A 95 -11.39 -4.39 2.40
C LEU A 95 -10.22 -3.40 2.25
N PHE A 96 -9.87 -3.08 1.02
CA PHE A 96 -8.86 -2.09 0.69
C PHE A 96 -9.49 -0.71 0.58
N VAL A 97 -9.03 0.24 1.40
CA VAL A 97 -9.55 1.61 1.47
C VAL A 97 -8.41 2.60 1.24
N GLY A 98 -8.58 3.55 0.31
CA GLY A 98 -7.55 4.55 0.03
C GLY A 98 -8.06 5.79 -0.68
N HIS A 99 -7.13 6.67 -1.05
CA HIS A 99 -7.41 7.93 -1.75
C HIS A 99 -6.41 8.14 -2.89
N PRO A 100 -6.69 7.60 -4.09
CA PRO A 100 -5.81 7.68 -5.24
C PRO A 100 -5.64 9.14 -5.67
N THR A 101 -4.40 9.55 -5.84
CA THR A 101 -4.04 10.97 -6.02
C THR A 101 -3.16 11.14 -7.25
N LEU A 102 -3.59 12.02 -8.16
CA LEU A 102 -2.78 12.46 -9.29
C LEU A 102 -1.72 13.45 -8.82
N VAL A 103 -0.47 13.20 -9.21
CA VAL A 103 0.69 14.04 -8.90
C VAL A 103 0.85 15.11 -9.96
N THR A 104 0.95 14.70 -11.22
CA THR A 104 1.02 15.62 -12.36
C THR A 104 -0.40 16.08 -12.71
N GLN A 105 -0.68 17.37 -12.51
CA GLN A 105 -1.83 17.97 -13.14
C GLN A 105 -1.49 18.12 -14.62
N GLU A 106 -2.33 17.61 -15.53
CA GLU A 106 -2.28 18.05 -16.93
C GLU A 106 -2.40 19.58 -16.90
N THR A 107 -1.30 20.26 -17.18
CA THR A 107 -1.23 21.72 -17.23
C THR A 107 -2.12 22.19 -18.38
N GLN A 108 -3.40 22.39 -18.11
CA GLN A 108 -4.21 23.33 -18.89
C GLN A 108 -3.76 24.74 -18.53
N SER A 109 -2.58 25.15 -19.01
CA SER A 109 -2.16 26.56 -19.12
C SER A 109 -0.90 26.65 -19.95
N GLN A 110 -1.08 27.13 -21.17
CA GLN A 110 -0.07 27.79 -21.98
C GLN A 110 0.80 28.71 -21.12
N ARG A 111 2.13 28.55 -21.20
CA ARG A 111 3.08 29.67 -21.28
C ARG A 111 4.44 29.13 -21.72
N ASN A 112 4.99 29.85 -22.68
CA ASN A 112 6.19 29.55 -23.41
C ASN A 112 7.45 29.55 -22.53
N ASP A 113 8.48 28.98 -23.13
CA ASP A 113 9.92 29.17 -22.95
C ASP A 113 10.67 28.27 -21.95
N ALA A 114 11.54 27.49 -22.59
CA ALA A 114 12.84 26.93 -22.19
C ALA A 114 13.09 26.57 -20.71
N GLN A 115 13.57 25.32 -20.53
CA GLN A 115 14.06 24.68 -19.30
C GLN A 115 12.92 24.21 -18.37
N ALA A 116 12.73 22.92 -18.11
CA ALA A 116 13.76 21.97 -17.73
C ALA A 116 13.53 20.59 -18.35
N LYS A 117 14.50 20.16 -19.17
CA LYS A 117 14.76 18.75 -19.45
C LYS A 117 15.31 18.12 -18.16
N VAL A 118 14.42 17.77 -17.24
CA VAL A 118 14.69 16.72 -16.26
C VAL A 118 13.85 15.54 -16.73
N GLU A 119 14.48 14.60 -17.43
CA GLU A 119 13.90 13.29 -17.77
C GLU A 119 13.75 12.43 -16.50
N GLY A 120 13.15 13.02 -15.46
CA GLY A 120 13.04 12.48 -14.11
C GLY A 120 11.63 11.99 -13.87
N ILE A 121 11.45 10.70 -14.15
CA ILE A 121 10.43 9.80 -13.62
C ILE A 121 9.06 10.43 -13.34
N ASN A 122 8.23 10.40 -14.39
CA ASN A 122 6.89 10.95 -14.42
C ASN A 122 5.94 10.07 -13.58
N ILE A 123 5.82 10.37 -12.28
CA ILE A 123 4.80 9.77 -11.42
C ILE A 123 3.46 10.34 -11.85
N LYS A 124 2.58 9.50 -12.38
CA LYS A 124 1.24 9.95 -12.75
C LYS A 124 0.34 10.03 -11.52
N LEU A 125 0.38 8.96 -10.73
CA LEU A 125 -0.48 8.82 -9.57
C LEU A 125 0.16 7.94 -8.49
N PHE A 126 -0.30 8.12 -7.27
CA PHE A 126 -0.06 7.18 -6.18
C PHE A 126 -1.34 6.92 -5.41
N ASN A 127 -1.35 5.83 -4.65
CA ASN A 127 -2.44 5.52 -3.74
C ASN A 127 -1.86 4.94 -2.44
N ILE A 128 -2.33 5.48 -1.31
CA ILE A 128 -2.03 4.97 0.03
C ILE A 128 -3.27 4.22 0.48
N VAL A 129 -3.14 2.93 0.70
CA VAL A 129 -4.25 2.01 0.94
C VAL A 129 -4.09 1.35 2.30
N PHE A 130 -5.11 1.46 3.13
CA PHE A 130 -5.27 0.65 4.32
C PHE A 130 -6.09 -0.59 3.98
N ALA A 131 -5.54 -1.76 4.22
CA ALA A 131 -6.27 -3.02 4.20
C ALA A 131 -6.95 -3.20 5.55
N LEU A 132 -8.25 -3.46 5.55
CA LEU A 132 -9.09 -3.67 6.73
C LEU A 132 -9.77 -5.05 6.63
N GLN A 133 -10.36 -5.52 7.72
CA GLN A 133 -11.25 -6.67 7.67
C GLN A 133 -12.54 -6.31 6.92
N ALA A 134 -13.07 -7.22 6.08
CA ALA A 134 -14.21 -6.92 5.22
C ALA A 134 -15.51 -6.60 5.95
N GLU A 135 -15.71 -7.12 7.16
CA GLU A 135 -16.89 -6.92 8.00
C GLU A 135 -16.75 -5.72 8.97
N ILE A 136 -15.83 -4.79 8.69
CA ILE A 136 -15.59 -3.62 9.53
C ILE A 136 -16.72 -2.58 9.41
N ASP A 137 -16.98 -1.85 10.48
CA ASP A 137 -18.02 -0.83 10.52
C ASP A 137 -17.73 0.32 9.54
N SER A 138 -18.79 0.86 8.89
CA SER A 138 -18.67 1.92 7.87
C SER A 138 -17.93 3.16 8.39
N SER A 139 -18.16 3.53 9.66
CA SER A 139 -17.50 4.69 10.27
C SER A 139 -15.97 4.52 10.37
N VAL A 140 -15.49 3.29 10.51
CA VAL A 140 -14.06 2.98 10.58
C VAL A 140 -13.46 3.01 9.18
N CYS A 141 -14.17 2.43 8.20
CA CYS A 141 -13.82 2.56 6.79
C CYS A 141 -13.71 4.04 6.36
N GLU A 142 -14.66 4.88 6.77
CA GLU A 142 -14.62 6.33 6.54
C GLU A 142 -13.42 6.99 7.23
N CYS A 143 -13.11 6.63 8.49
CA CYS A 143 -11.94 7.15 9.20
C CYS A 143 -10.62 6.87 8.46
N TYR A 144 -10.42 5.63 7.97
CA TYR A 144 -9.23 5.26 7.20
C TYR A 144 -9.17 5.91 5.82
N HIS A 145 -10.33 6.12 5.18
CA HIS A 145 -10.38 6.94 3.97
C HIS A 145 -9.93 8.38 4.24
N ASP A 146 -10.45 9.02 5.29
CA ASP A 146 -10.11 10.39 5.64
C ASP A 146 -8.64 10.54 6.03
N LEU A 147 -8.08 9.54 6.71
CA LEU A 147 -6.65 9.46 7.00
C LEU A 147 -5.83 9.37 5.71
N SER A 148 -6.15 8.42 4.83
CA SER A 148 -5.49 8.26 3.54
C SER A 148 -5.56 9.54 2.69
N GLN A 149 -6.72 10.21 2.68
CA GLN A 149 -6.91 11.48 1.98
C GLN A 149 -6.02 12.59 2.53
N LYS A 150 -5.92 12.72 3.86
CA LYS A 150 -5.04 13.72 4.51
C LYS A 150 -3.58 13.48 4.18
N ILE A 151 -3.10 12.24 4.32
CA ILE A 151 -1.71 11.88 4.00
C ILE A 151 -1.44 12.14 2.51
N SER A 152 -2.36 11.74 1.62
CA SER A 152 -2.20 11.93 0.18
C SER A 152 -2.18 13.40 -0.21
N THR A 153 -2.98 14.23 0.44
CA THR A 153 -2.98 15.69 0.22
C THR A 153 -1.65 16.31 0.66
N ALA A 154 -1.15 15.95 1.83
CA ALA A 154 0.14 16.41 2.33
C ALA A 154 1.29 15.94 1.43
N LEU A 155 1.29 14.66 1.04
CA LEU A 155 2.31 14.08 0.18
C LEU A 155 2.34 14.73 -1.21
N LYS A 156 1.17 15.00 -1.80
CA LYS A 156 1.08 15.74 -3.05
C LYS A 156 1.61 17.16 -2.90
N HIS A 157 1.28 17.85 -1.81
CA HIS A 157 1.80 19.18 -1.55
C HIS A 157 3.34 19.17 -1.43
N GLU A 158 3.91 18.21 -0.69
CA GLU A 158 5.36 18.05 -0.55
C GLU A 158 6.05 17.70 -1.86
N GLU A 159 5.40 16.90 -2.72
CA GLU A 159 5.89 16.63 -4.06
C GLU A 159 5.95 17.89 -4.91
N LEU A 160 4.89 18.71 -4.91
CA LEU A 160 4.87 19.97 -5.67
C LEU A 160 5.85 21.01 -5.09
N ARG A 161 6.10 20.98 -3.77
CA ARG A 161 6.97 21.94 -3.09
C ARG A 161 8.44 21.67 -3.35
N CYS A 162 8.87 20.41 -3.24
CA CYS A 162 10.29 20.06 -3.27
C CYS A 162 10.61 18.69 -3.89
N GLY A 163 9.65 18.02 -4.53
CA GLY A 163 9.87 16.71 -5.13
C GLY A 163 10.06 15.59 -4.10
N TYR A 164 9.55 15.78 -2.87
CA TYR A 164 9.76 14.85 -1.76
C TYR A 164 9.34 13.42 -2.11
N PHE A 165 8.16 13.24 -2.70
CA PHE A 165 7.66 11.90 -3.04
C PHE A 165 8.50 11.25 -4.15
N SER A 166 8.95 12.03 -5.12
CA SER A 166 9.87 11.59 -6.17
C SER A 166 11.20 11.10 -5.59
N THR A 167 11.76 11.80 -4.61
CA THR A 167 12.97 11.37 -3.89
C THR A 167 12.74 10.08 -3.11
N GLU A 168 11.70 10.01 -2.29
CA GLU A 168 11.38 8.83 -1.48
C GLU A 168 11.10 7.60 -2.37
N ARG A 169 10.32 7.77 -3.43
CA ARG A 169 10.05 6.72 -4.42
C ARG A 169 11.33 6.23 -5.08
N GLN A 170 12.25 7.12 -5.44
CA GLN A 170 13.51 6.71 -6.06
C GLN A 170 14.36 5.87 -5.11
N THR A 171 14.44 6.25 -3.84
CA THR A 171 15.10 5.43 -2.81
C THR A 171 14.45 4.06 -2.68
N MET A 172 13.12 3.99 -2.62
CA MET A 172 12.40 2.71 -2.52
C MET A 172 12.66 1.81 -3.74
N LEU A 173 12.55 2.35 -4.95
CA LEU A 173 12.78 1.58 -6.18
C LEU A 173 14.23 1.10 -6.32
N ALA A 174 15.21 1.93 -5.93
CA ALA A 174 16.61 1.52 -5.96
C ALA A 174 16.87 0.29 -5.07
N ILE A 175 16.19 0.21 -3.92
CA ILE A 175 16.30 -0.94 -3.01
C ILE A 175 15.59 -2.16 -3.59
N HIS A 176 14.42 -1.99 -4.23
CA HIS A 176 13.76 -3.07 -4.96
C HIS A 176 14.65 -3.63 -6.08
N ASP A 177 15.29 -2.75 -6.84
CA ASP A 177 16.20 -3.14 -7.92
C ASP A 177 17.45 -3.85 -7.35
N GLU A 178 18.05 -3.34 -6.26
CA GLU A 178 19.18 -3.98 -5.55
C GLU A 178 18.85 -5.40 -5.07
N VAL A 179 17.70 -5.59 -4.41
CA VAL A 179 17.28 -6.90 -3.92
C VAL A 179 16.95 -7.86 -5.06
N SER A 180 16.42 -7.36 -6.19
CA SER A 180 16.15 -8.18 -7.37
C SER A 180 17.41 -8.69 -8.07
N GLU A 181 18.56 -8.04 -7.86
CA GLU A 181 19.86 -8.44 -8.39
C GLU A 181 20.60 -9.44 -7.48
N LEU A 182 20.15 -9.61 -6.22
CA LEU A 182 20.77 -10.55 -5.29
C LEU A 182 20.46 -12.01 -5.65
N PRO A 183 21.37 -12.95 -5.37
CA PRO A 183 21.10 -14.38 -5.53
C PRO A 183 19.91 -14.80 -4.67
N GLU A 184 19.07 -15.72 -5.16
CA GLU A 184 17.85 -16.23 -4.50
C GLU A 184 18.08 -16.79 -3.07
N ALA A 185 19.34 -17.01 -2.67
CA ALA A 185 19.72 -17.41 -1.31
C ALA A 185 19.70 -16.26 -0.29
N SER A 186 19.49 -15.00 -0.71
CA SER A 186 19.37 -13.85 0.18
C SER A 186 17.90 -13.59 0.53
N GLU A 187 17.46 -13.99 1.72
CA GLU A 187 16.08 -13.81 2.24
C GLU A 187 15.74 -12.36 2.63
N ALA A 188 16.52 -11.37 2.17
CA ALA A 188 16.34 -9.98 2.58
C ALA A 188 15.14 -9.34 1.89
N SER A 189 14.01 -9.24 2.61
CA SER A 189 12.83 -8.51 2.13
C SER A 189 13.16 -7.03 1.85
N PRO A 190 12.81 -6.49 0.66
CA PRO A 190 13.15 -5.10 0.31
C PRO A 190 12.52 -4.09 1.27
N PHE A 191 11.37 -4.41 1.85
CA PHE A 191 10.66 -3.53 2.79
C PHE A 191 11.43 -3.33 4.11
N HIS A 192 12.16 -4.35 4.58
CA HIS A 192 13.04 -4.21 5.75
C HIS A 192 14.18 -3.22 5.49
N LEU A 193 14.72 -3.20 4.27
CA LEU A 193 15.80 -2.30 3.87
C LEU A 193 15.30 -0.88 3.58
N ILE A 194 14.05 -0.75 3.10
CA ILE A 194 13.38 0.53 2.85
C ILE A 194 13.10 1.26 4.16
N LEU A 195 12.56 0.59 5.17
CA LEU A 195 12.09 1.21 6.42
C LEU A 195 13.13 2.14 7.09
N PRO A 196 14.42 1.77 7.28
CA PRO A 196 15.39 2.68 7.88
C PRO A 196 15.82 3.83 6.95
N LYS A 197 15.71 3.66 5.62
CA LYS A 197 16.22 4.59 4.59
C LYS A 197 15.18 5.60 4.10
N SER A 198 13.89 5.30 4.19
CA SER A 198 12.80 6.14 3.72
C SER A 198 12.07 6.81 4.89
N THR A 199 11.97 8.14 4.84
CA THR A 199 11.21 8.89 5.84
C THR A 199 9.70 8.70 5.66
N LEU A 200 9.25 8.51 4.40
CA LEU A 200 7.86 8.21 4.09
C LEU A 200 7.45 6.84 4.61
N ALA A 201 8.30 5.81 4.46
CA ALA A 201 8.03 4.48 4.99
C ALA A 201 7.85 4.49 6.51
N LYS A 202 8.70 5.24 7.23
CA LYS A 202 8.56 5.44 8.69
C LYS A 202 7.25 6.12 9.04
N ALA A 203 6.91 7.23 8.37
CA ALA A 203 5.66 7.93 8.60
C ALA A 203 4.42 7.05 8.32
N LEU A 204 4.48 6.16 7.32
CA LEU A 204 3.41 5.20 7.06
C LEU A 204 3.33 4.10 8.13
N CYS A 205 4.47 3.67 8.67
CA CYS A 205 4.52 2.78 9.84
C CYS A 205 3.88 3.45 11.06
N ASP A 206 4.28 4.68 11.36
CA ASP A 206 3.74 5.47 12.48
C ASP A 206 2.24 5.78 12.32
N ALA A 207 1.73 5.81 11.09
CA ALA A 207 0.30 5.98 10.81
C ALA A 207 -0.50 4.67 10.87
N PHE A 208 0.20 3.53 10.85
CA PHE A 208 -0.39 2.20 11.00
C PHE A 208 -0.47 1.78 12.48
N ASP A 209 0.60 2.03 13.24
CA ASP A 209 0.74 1.71 14.67
C ASP A 209 -0.15 2.62 15.57
#